data_AF-A0A3C0BC80-F1
#
_entry.id   AF-A0A3C0BC80-F1
#
_cell.length_a   1.000
_cell.length_b   1.000
_cell.length_c   1.000
_cell.angle_alpha   90.00
_cell.angle_beta   90.00
_cell.angle_gamma   90.00
#
_symmetry.space_group_name_H-M   'P 1'
#
loop_
_entity.id
_entity.type
_entity.pdbx_description
1 polymer ?
#
loop_
_entity_poly.entity_id
_entity_poly.type
_entity_poly.pdbx_seq_one_letter_code
_entity_poly.pdbx_strand_id
1 'polypeptide(L)' 'MDINKISKRLINESKKDDSWLKAAEWRQKNEYWLRVSQDIAIKILGYLRSKNMTQKDLAALLEFSPQHV' A
#
# COMPACT_ATOMS: atom_id res chain seq x y z
N MET A 1 -11.24 28.80 -31.12
CA MET A 1 -10.07 28.02 -30.66
C MET A 1 -9.98 26.77 -31.51
N ASP A 2 -8.81 26.49 -32.08
CA ASP A 2 -8.61 25.29 -32.90
C ASP A 2 -8.44 24.06 -32.02
N ILE A 3 -9.44 23.19 -32.02
CA ILE A 3 -9.51 21.96 -31.22
C ILE A 3 -8.33 21.04 -31.53
N ASN A 4 -7.85 21.02 -32.78
CA ASN A 4 -6.72 20.18 -33.19
C ASN A 4 -5.40 20.62 -32.53
N LYS A 5 -5.24 21.93 -32.34
CA LYS A 5 -4.06 22.50 -31.68
C LYS A 5 -4.04 22.13 -30.18
N ILE A 6 -5.20 22.14 -29.53
CA ILE A 6 -5.35 21.75 -28.12
C ILE A 6 -5.04 20.26 -27.94
N SER A 7 -5.59 19.39 -28.80
CA SER A 7 -5.36 17.94 -28.74
C SER A 7 -3.89 17.59 -28.91
N LYS A 8 -3.18 18.20 -29.89
CA LYS A 8 -1.75 17.96 -30.10
C LYS A 8 -0.90 18.39 -28.90
N ARG A 9 -1.24 19.53 -28.29
CA ARG A 9 -0.54 20.01 -27.09
C ARG A 9 -0.70 19.05 -25.92
N LEU A 10 -1.92 18.59 -25.66
CA LEU A 10 -2.20 17.65 -24.58
C LEU A 10 -1.42 16.34 -24.73
N ILE A 11 -1.36 15.77 -25.93
CA ILE A 11 -0.60 14.54 -26.18
C ILE A 11 0.90 14.76 -25.91
N ASN A 12 1.47 15.86 -26.39
CA ASN A 12 2.91 16.14 -26.25
C ASN A 12 3.33 16.51 -24.82
N GLU A 13 2.47 17.19 -24.07
CA GLU A 13 2.77 17.66 -22.70
C GLU A 13 2.31 16.67 -21.61
N SER A 14 1.40 15.74 -21.94
CA SER A 14 0.94 14.75 -20.98
C SER A 14 2.05 13.77 -20.60
N LYS A 15 2.20 13.52 -19.29
CA LYS A 15 3.03 12.43 -18.77
C LYS A 15 2.15 11.21 -18.59
N LYS A 16 2.50 10.12 -19.27
CA LYS A 16 1.83 8.84 -19.07
C LYS A 16 2.20 8.29 -17.69
N ASP A 17 1.20 8.03 -16.86
CA ASP A 17 1.36 7.36 -15.57
C ASP A 17 0.72 5.96 -15.61
N ASP A 18 1.59 4.95 -15.64
CA ASP A 18 1.20 3.53 -15.60
C ASP A 18 1.42 2.91 -14.21
N SER A 19 1.80 3.71 -13.20
CA SER A 19 2.14 3.22 -11.87
C SER A 19 0.95 2.52 -11.19
N TRP A 20 -0.24 3.09 -11.34
CA TRP A 20 -1.48 2.53 -10.80
C TRP A 20 -1.79 1.15 -11.41
N LEU A 21 -1.54 0.99 -12.72
CA LEU A 21 -1.80 -0.24 -13.45
C LEU A 21 -0.84 -1.33 -12.99
N LYS A 22 0.46 -1.02 -12.90
CA LYS A 22 1.46 -1.93 -12.36
C LYS A 22 1.15 -2.34 -10.92
N ALA A 23 0.69 -1.40 -10.09
CA ALA A 23 0.27 -1.69 -8.72
C ALA A 23 -0.97 -2.60 -8.68
N ALA A 24 -1.93 -2.39 -9.57
CA ALA A 24 -3.12 -3.25 -9.67
C ALA A 24 -2.77 -4.68 -10.10
N GLU A 25 -1.93 -4.83 -11.13
CA GLU A 25 -1.44 -6.14 -11.57
C GLU A 25 -0.66 -6.85 -10.46
N TRP A 26 0.18 -6.12 -9.73
CA TRP A 26 0.91 -6.68 -8.60
C TRP A 26 -0.04 -7.16 -7.49
N ARG A 27 -1.07 -6.38 -7.13
CA ARG A 27 -2.07 -6.79 -6.14
C ARG A 27 -2.81 -8.05 -6.57
N GLN A 28 -3.19 -8.15 -7.85
CA GLN A 28 -3.87 -9.33 -8.38
C GLN A 28 -2.97 -10.57 -8.34
N LYS A 29 -1.72 -10.45 -8.80
CA LYS A 29 -0.75 -11.56 -8.79
C LYS A 29 -0.42 -12.04 -7.37
N ASN A 30 -0.53 -11.17 -6.36
CA ASN A 30 -0.16 -11.45 -4.98
C ASN A 30 -1.37 -11.56 -4.02
N GLU A 31 -2.59 -11.63 -4.54
CA GLU A 31 -3.84 -11.58 -3.76
C GLU A 31 -3.83 -12.58 -2.58
N TYR A 32 -3.42 -13.83 -2.84
CA TYR A 32 -3.35 -14.86 -1.82
C TYR A 32 -2.41 -14.47 -0.67
N TRP A 33 -1.18 -14.05 -0.99
CA TRP A 33 -0.19 -13.67 0.02
C TRP A 33 -0.60 -12.41 0.78
N LEU A 34 -1.24 -11.45 0.11
CA LEU A 34 -1.80 -10.26 0.75
C LEU A 34 -2.89 -10.64 1.75
N ARG A 35 -3.76 -11.59 1.41
CA ARG A 35 -4.81 -12.08 2.31
C ARG A 35 -4.22 -12.79 3.53
N VAL A 36 -3.26 -13.69 3.33
CA VAL A 36 -2.57 -14.37 4.44
C VAL A 36 -1.88 -13.36 5.36
N SER A 37 -1.22 -12.37 4.78
CA SER A 37 -0.54 -11.31 5.55
C SER A 37 -1.54 -10.48 6.36
N GLN A 38 -2.68 -10.13 5.76
CA GLN A 38 -3.77 -9.41 6.43
C GLN A 38 -4.34 -10.23 7.60
N ASP A 39 -4.58 -11.53 7.41
CA ASP A 39 -5.12 -12.40 8.45
C ASP A 39 -4.18 -12.48 9.66
N ILE A 40 -2.87 -12.57 9.43
CA ILE A 40 -1.85 -12.53 10.49
C ILE A 40 -1.87 -11.18 11.21
N ALA A 41 -1.90 -10.07 10.46
CA ALA A 41 -1.92 -8.73 11.03
C ALA A 41 -3.15 -8.52 11.94
N ILE A 42 -4.34 -8.97 11.52
CA ILE A 42 -5.57 -8.88 12.32
C ILE A 42 -5.44 -9.68 13.62
N LYS A 43 -4.86 -10.89 13.58
CA LYS A 43 -4.64 -11.71 14.78
C LYS A 43 -3.69 -11.03 15.76
N ILE A 44 -2.58 -10.45 15.27
CA ILE A 44 -1.63 -9.70 16.09
C ILE A 44 -2.33 -8.50 16.74
N LEU A 45 -3.04 -7.68 15.96
CA LEU A 45 -3.77 -6.52 16.47
C LEU A 45 -4.83 -6.91 17.51
N GLY A 46 -5.54 -8.02 17.30
CA GLY A 46 -6.49 -8.57 18.27
C GLY A 46 -5.82 -8.97 19.58
N TYR A 47 -4.68 -9.66 19.50
CA TYR A 47 -3.89 -10.04 20.67
C TYR A 47 -3.38 -8.82 21.44
N LEU A 48 -2.81 -7.83 20.76
CA LEU A 48 -2.32 -6.59 21.39
C LEU A 48 -3.44 -5.86 22.13
N ARG A 49 -4.62 -5.73 21.51
CA ARG A 49 -5.80 -5.14 22.17
C ARG A 49 -6.21 -5.90 23.42
N SER A 50 -6.21 -7.24 23.38
CA SER A 50 -6.57 -8.07 24.54
C SER A 50 -5.61 -7.90 25.74
N LYS A 51 -4.39 -7.41 25.48
CA LYS A 51 -3.35 -7.17 26.48
C LYS A 51 -3.20 -5.69 26.85
N ASN A 52 -4.04 -4.79 26.32
CA ASN A 52 -3.85 -3.34 26.41
C ASN A 52 -2.45 -2.88 25.98
N MET A 53 -1.88 -3.55 24.97
CA MET A 53 -0.57 -3.24 24.41
C MET A 53 -0.71 -2.49 23.09
N THR A 54 0.21 -1.57 22.82
CA THR A 54 0.33 -0.89 21.53
C THR A 54 1.32 -1.60 20.60
N GLN A 55 1.29 -1.29 19.30
CA GLN A 55 2.32 -1.76 18.36
C GLN A 55 3.72 -1.25 18.73
N LYS A 56 3.83 -0.09 19.38
CA LYS A 56 5.11 0.45 19.88
C LYS A 56 5.66 -0.38 21.02
N ASP A 57 4.79 -0.82 21.93
CA ASP A 57 5.17 -1.71 23.03
C ASP A 57 5.65 -3.06 22.50
N LEU A 58 4.97 -3.58 21.46
CA LEU A 58 5.41 -4.78 20.75
C LEU A 58 6.77 -4.58 20.08
N ALA A 59 6.98 -3.44 19.40
CA ALA A 59 8.26 -3.13 18.75
C ALA A 59 9.40 -3.06 19.78
N ALA A 60 9.17 -2.43 20.93
CA ALA A 60 10.14 -2.36 22.02
C ALA A 60 10.45 -3.76 22.60
N LEU A 61 9.44 -4.62 22.77
CA LEU A 61 9.63 -6.01 23.22
C LEU A 61 10.41 -6.88 22.23
N LEU A 62 10.26 -6.63 20.94
CA LEU A 62 10.96 -7.35 19.89
C LEU A 62 12.34 -6.74 19.57
N GLU A 63 12.73 -5.65 20.25
CA GLU A 63 13.95 -4.88 19.96
C GLU A 63 14.01 -4.35 18.51
N PHE A 64 12.85 -4.07 17.91
CA PHE A 64 12.73 -3.48 16.58
C PHE A 64 12.42 -1.98 16.63
N SER A 65 12.89 -1.24 15.61
CA SER A 65 12.50 0.16 15.43
C SER A 65 10.98 0.26 15.15
N PRO A 66 10.23 1.10 15.90
CA PRO A 66 8.80 1.30 15.71
C PRO A 66 8.38 1.80 14.32
N GLN A 67 9.32 2.24 13.47
CA GLN A 67 9.03 2.66 12.09
C GLN A 67 8.68 1.48 11.16
N HIS A 68 8.92 0.24 11.60
CA HIS A 68 8.76 -0.97 10.78
C HIS A 68 7.60 -1.88 11.24
N VAL A 69 6.81 -1.46 12.23
CA VAL A 69 5.72 -2.24 12.87
C VAL A 69 4.38 -1.56 12.69
#